data_AF-A0A6A5YGG9-F1
#
_entry.id   AF-A0A6A5YGG9-F1
#
_cell.length_a   1.000
_cell.length_b   1.000
_cell.length_c   1.000
_cell.angle_alpha   90.00
_cell.angle_beta   90.00
_cell.angle_gamma   90.00
#
_symmetry.space_group_name_H-M   'P 1'
#
loop_
_entity.id
_entity.type
_entity.pdbx_description
1 polymer ?
#
loop_
_entity_poly.entity_id
_entity_poly.type
_entity_poly.pdbx_seq_one_letter_code
_entity_poly.pdbx_strand_id
1 'polypeptide(L)'
;MSDDEYFEDDDDLDDEDFDDDEPFNMEDLRDGDYLPPGVRPCRGDGDNMESLLKGLEPRQNDFLRLAMGALQGTPIEELQKETNIEALDVFMRRICLTTRAKLVGTEVWDTIQEAKAKIERHGWTSPRSLRKRPGGEEYRPSFSQVDEMAKELRDLALSETHLSEPVPVRMRALLGNTIKKLAKRDTEDTMKARWSEYKTAKCKNLDERKVPHPAVLREGWGSKSINYYKGMKPPISTVLFQLRTECIQLKEYLADRGILPDGDTHCKFCPWRHETVDHLFNWCPKFEHQRRILKDRVGWSFNNLFTKHGYHAAEFAFQLFELESFDWSREHMMDEYKLNSF
;
A
#
# COMPACT_ATOMS: atom_id res chain seq x y z
N MET A 1 -14.78 23.93 36.27
CA MET A 1 -15.24 24.66 35.07
C MET A 1 -14.63 23.91 33.91
N SER A 2 -15.53 23.24 33.23
CA SER A 2 -15.34 22.23 32.18
C SER A 2 -15.30 22.93 30.83
N ASP A 3 -14.23 22.75 30.08
CA ASP A 3 -14.15 23.12 28.66
C ASP A 3 -13.71 21.87 27.89
N ASP A 4 -14.73 21.10 27.49
CA ASP A 4 -14.63 20.05 26.48
C ASP A 4 -14.77 20.72 25.11
N GLU A 5 -13.66 20.96 24.43
CA GLU A 5 -13.67 21.38 23.02
C GLU A 5 -13.82 20.13 22.14
N TYR A 6 -15.03 19.96 21.62
CA TYR A 6 -15.36 19.09 20.50
C TYR A 6 -14.54 19.50 19.27
N PHE A 7 -13.67 18.60 18.80
CA PHE A 7 -13.15 18.66 17.44
C PHE A 7 -14.17 17.95 16.53
N GLU A 8 -14.79 18.72 15.65
CA GLU A 8 -15.62 18.23 14.55
C GLU A 8 -14.68 17.64 13.47
N ASP A 9 -14.83 16.34 13.21
CA ASP A 9 -14.18 15.63 12.12
C ASP A 9 -14.89 15.99 10.80
N ASP A 10 -14.41 17.03 10.12
CA ASP A 10 -14.77 17.34 8.73
C ASP A 10 -14.01 16.40 7.77
N ASP A 11 -14.53 15.18 7.59
CA ASP A 11 -14.14 14.24 6.53
C ASP A 11 -14.86 14.60 5.21
N ASP A 12 -14.54 15.76 4.63
CA ASP A 12 -14.89 16.10 3.24
C ASP A 12 -13.63 15.94 2.37
N LEU A 13 -13.33 14.69 2.01
CA LEU A 13 -12.51 14.39 0.84
C LEU A 13 -13.44 14.08 -0.31
N ASP A 14 -13.57 15.06 -1.22
CA ASP A 14 -14.08 14.91 -2.57
C ASP A 14 -13.29 13.79 -3.28
N ASP A 15 -13.81 12.56 -3.17
CA ASP A 15 -13.51 11.49 -4.11
C ASP A 15 -14.09 11.97 -5.45
N GLU A 16 -13.22 12.46 -6.36
CA GLU A 16 -13.59 12.64 -7.76
C GLU A 16 -13.99 11.27 -8.31
N ASP A 17 -15.29 10.99 -8.25
CA ASP A 17 -15.97 9.89 -8.91
C ASP A 17 -15.61 9.98 -10.40
N PHE A 18 -14.82 9.01 -10.86
CA PHE A 18 -14.74 8.69 -12.27
C PHE A 18 -16.11 8.11 -12.64
N ASP A 19 -16.99 8.98 -13.16
CA ASP A 19 -18.32 8.64 -13.68
C ASP A 19 -18.20 7.64 -14.83
N ASP A 20 -18.10 6.35 -14.52
CA ASP A 20 -18.28 5.22 -15.45
C ASP A 20 -19.78 4.95 -15.73
N ASP A 21 -20.60 6.01 -15.78
CA ASP A 21 -22.01 5.98 -16.16
C ASP A 21 -22.18 6.18 -17.69
N GLU A 22 -21.26 5.66 -18.50
CA GLU A 22 -21.60 5.42 -19.90
C GLU A 22 -22.54 4.20 -19.98
N PRO A 23 -23.79 4.38 -20.47
CA PRO A 23 -24.69 3.26 -20.68
C PRO A 23 -24.07 2.35 -21.74
N PHE A 24 -23.71 1.13 -21.33
CA PHE A 24 -23.23 0.07 -22.21
C PHE A 24 -24.28 -0.17 -23.32
N ASN A 25 -24.05 0.40 -24.51
CA ASN A 25 -24.96 0.28 -25.62
C ASN A 25 -24.84 -1.13 -26.22
N MET A 26 -25.82 -1.98 -25.89
CA MET A 26 -25.87 -3.39 -26.31
C MET A 26 -26.11 -3.54 -27.83
N GLU A 27 -26.43 -2.47 -28.55
CA GLU A 27 -26.74 -2.50 -30.00
C GLU A 27 -25.52 -2.49 -30.93
N ASP A 28 -24.31 -2.28 -30.41
CA ASP A 28 -23.06 -2.34 -31.21
C ASP A 28 -22.41 -3.73 -31.26
N LEU A 29 -22.96 -4.72 -30.56
CA LEU A 29 -22.55 -6.13 -30.69
C LEU A 29 -23.35 -6.82 -31.81
N ARG A 30 -23.14 -6.38 -33.05
CA ARG A 30 -23.55 -7.19 -34.21
C ARG A 30 -22.52 -8.29 -34.45
N ASP A 31 -23.05 -9.49 -34.67
CA ASP A 31 -22.35 -10.73 -34.96
C ASP A 31 -21.21 -10.58 -35.97
N GLY A 32 -20.07 -11.19 -35.64
CA GLY A 32 -19.02 -11.55 -36.59
C GLY A 32 -17.74 -10.72 -36.48
N ASP A 33 -16.65 -11.41 -36.14
CA ASP A 33 -15.27 -11.06 -36.49
C ASP A 33 -14.56 -9.95 -35.69
N TYR A 34 -14.27 -10.22 -34.40
CA TYR A 34 -13.16 -9.58 -33.67
C TYR A 34 -12.17 -10.62 -33.13
N LEU A 35 -11.51 -11.32 -34.05
CA LEU A 35 -10.15 -11.81 -33.79
C LEU A 35 -9.26 -11.28 -34.93
N PRO A 36 -8.34 -10.34 -34.68
CA PRO A 36 -7.44 -9.89 -35.72
C PRO A 36 -6.64 -11.08 -36.27
N PRO A 37 -6.45 -11.21 -37.60
CA PRO A 37 -5.72 -12.31 -38.19
C PRO A 37 -4.28 -12.30 -37.68
N GLY A 38 -3.92 -13.26 -36.84
CA GLY A 38 -2.56 -13.37 -36.26
C GLY A 38 -2.50 -13.57 -34.75
N VAL A 39 -3.61 -13.40 -34.02
CA VAL A 39 -3.66 -13.80 -32.60
C VAL A 39 -3.72 -15.32 -32.54
N ARG A 40 -2.58 -15.96 -32.29
CA ARG A 40 -2.55 -17.38 -31.95
C ARG A 40 -3.36 -17.54 -30.66
N PRO A 41 -4.24 -18.56 -30.55
CA PRO A 41 -4.84 -18.91 -29.27
C PRO A 41 -3.69 -19.13 -28.29
N CYS A 42 -3.71 -18.44 -27.15
CA CYS A 42 -2.77 -18.67 -26.07
C CYS A 42 -2.74 -20.18 -25.83
N ARG A 43 -1.63 -20.82 -26.23
CA ARG A 43 -1.39 -22.22 -25.92
C ARG A 43 -1.40 -22.31 -24.40
N GLY A 44 -2.35 -23.10 -23.88
CA GLY A 44 -2.61 -23.20 -22.46
C GLY A 44 -1.40 -23.71 -21.69
N ASP A 45 -0.63 -22.77 -21.14
CA ASP A 45 0.22 -23.01 -19.98
C ASP A 45 -0.61 -22.64 -18.75
N GLY A 46 -0.80 -23.61 -17.85
CA GLY A 46 -1.74 -23.56 -16.72
C GLY A 46 -1.33 -22.63 -15.57
N ASP A 47 -0.80 -21.45 -15.85
CA ASP A 47 -0.14 -20.54 -14.91
C ASP A 47 -0.97 -19.27 -14.59
N ASN A 48 -2.29 -19.39 -14.48
CA ASN A 48 -3.19 -18.28 -14.86
C ASN A 48 -3.63 -17.25 -13.77
N MET A 49 -3.04 -17.25 -12.56
CA MET A 49 -3.27 -16.16 -11.58
C MET A 49 -2.05 -15.95 -10.69
N GLU A 50 -1.45 -17.04 -10.18
CA GLU A 50 -0.27 -16.96 -9.33
C GLU A 50 0.97 -16.49 -10.11
N SER A 51 1.11 -16.85 -11.41
CA SER A 51 2.20 -16.30 -12.23
C SER A 51 1.95 -14.84 -12.61
N LEU A 52 0.68 -14.45 -12.79
CA LEU A 52 0.30 -13.05 -13.00
C LEU A 52 0.57 -12.22 -11.75
N LEU A 53 0.17 -12.70 -10.56
CA LEU A 53 0.49 -12.06 -9.28
C LEU A 53 2.00 -12.01 -9.04
N LYS A 54 2.73 -13.11 -9.25
CA LYS A 54 4.20 -13.14 -9.19
C LYS A 54 4.88 -12.19 -10.18
N GLY A 55 4.23 -11.84 -11.29
CA GLY A 55 4.73 -10.87 -12.26
C GLY A 55 4.32 -9.42 -11.97
N LEU A 56 3.13 -9.20 -11.41
CA LEU A 56 2.55 -7.87 -11.18
C LEU A 56 2.88 -7.30 -9.81
N GLU A 57 3.00 -8.13 -8.76
CA GLU A 57 3.41 -7.69 -7.43
C GLU A 57 4.80 -7.01 -7.46
N PRO A 58 5.84 -7.58 -8.11
CA PRO A 58 7.12 -6.87 -8.24
C PRO A 58 6.99 -5.52 -8.96
N ARG A 59 6.08 -5.39 -9.92
CA ARG A 59 5.88 -4.12 -10.63
C ARG A 59 5.18 -3.07 -9.77
N GLN A 60 4.17 -3.46 -9.00
CA GLN A 60 3.57 -2.57 -8.00
C GLN A 60 4.65 -2.11 -7.01
N ASN A 61 5.46 -3.05 -6.55
CA ASN A 61 6.55 -2.82 -5.62
C ASN A 61 7.59 -1.82 -6.17
N ASP A 62 7.97 -1.95 -7.44
CA ASP A 62 8.88 -1.02 -8.11
C ASP A 62 8.24 0.36 -8.28
N PHE A 63 6.97 0.42 -8.67
CA PHE A 63 6.23 1.68 -8.78
C PHE A 63 6.16 2.43 -7.45
N LEU A 64 5.81 1.74 -6.35
CA LEU A 64 5.77 2.34 -5.01
C LEU A 64 7.14 2.86 -4.57
N ARG A 65 8.22 2.13 -4.89
CA ARG A 65 9.58 2.59 -4.58
C ARG A 65 9.94 3.85 -5.35
N LEU A 66 9.64 3.89 -6.65
CA LEU A 66 9.89 5.04 -7.50
C LEU A 66 9.09 6.26 -7.04
N ALA A 67 7.79 6.08 -6.77
CA ALA A 67 6.91 7.16 -6.34
C ALA A 67 7.35 7.77 -5.00
N MET A 68 7.82 6.95 -4.06
CA MET A 68 8.26 7.42 -2.73
C MET A 68 9.75 7.80 -2.67
N GLY A 69 10.55 7.52 -3.72
CA GLY A 69 12.01 7.62 -3.67
C GLY A 69 12.64 6.69 -2.63
N ALA A 70 12.03 5.51 -2.44
CA ALA A 70 12.44 4.53 -1.46
C ALA A 70 13.68 3.74 -1.91
N LEU A 71 14.53 3.36 -0.96
CA LEU A 71 15.66 2.48 -1.23
C LEU A 71 15.17 1.06 -1.54
N GLN A 72 15.92 0.30 -2.34
CA GLN A 72 15.53 -1.08 -2.72
C GLN A 72 15.26 -1.98 -1.51
N GLY A 73 16.03 -1.82 -0.43
CA GLY A 73 15.88 -2.58 0.81
C GLY A 73 14.65 -2.20 1.66
N THR A 74 13.86 -1.21 1.25
CA THR A 74 12.66 -0.80 2.00
C THR A 74 11.61 -1.91 1.95
N PRO A 75 11.08 -2.35 3.11
CA PRO A 75 10.03 -3.35 3.17
C PRO A 75 8.76 -2.91 2.45
N ILE A 76 8.07 -3.86 1.80
CA ILE A 76 6.89 -3.54 1.00
C ILE A 76 5.69 -3.15 1.88
N GLU A 77 5.59 -3.73 3.07
CA GLU A 77 4.53 -3.46 4.02
C GLU A 77 4.59 -2.00 4.50
N GLU A 78 5.80 -1.46 4.65
CA GLU A 78 6.01 -0.05 5.01
C GLU A 78 5.68 0.90 3.84
N LEU A 79 6.00 0.51 2.61
CA LEU A 79 5.60 1.25 1.40
C LEU A 79 4.08 1.31 1.26
N GLN A 80 3.41 0.17 1.38
CA GLN A 80 1.95 0.05 1.33
C GLN A 80 1.30 0.87 2.45
N LYS A 81 1.85 0.80 3.68
CA LYS A 81 1.33 1.54 4.83
C LYS A 81 1.51 3.05 4.70
N GLU A 82 2.67 3.52 4.26
CA GLU A 82 2.92 4.97 4.12
C GLU A 82 2.17 5.58 2.94
N THR A 83 1.91 4.82 1.88
CA THR A 83 1.11 5.26 0.72
C THR A 83 -0.38 4.99 0.88
N ASN A 84 -0.79 4.21 1.90
CA ASN A 84 -2.15 3.68 2.06
C ASN A 84 -2.66 2.95 0.80
N ILE A 85 -1.75 2.31 0.06
CA ILE A 85 -2.07 1.51 -1.13
C ILE A 85 -2.11 0.04 -0.69
N GLU A 86 -3.24 -0.61 -0.96
CA GLU A 86 -3.44 -2.02 -0.64
C GLU A 86 -2.53 -2.93 -1.48
N ALA A 87 -2.23 -4.11 -0.93
CA ALA A 87 -1.50 -5.13 -1.66
C ALA A 87 -2.30 -5.57 -2.90
N LEU A 88 -1.60 -5.79 -4.02
CA LEU A 88 -2.25 -6.09 -5.30
C LEU A 88 -3.20 -7.28 -5.23
N ASP A 89 -2.83 -8.33 -4.51
CA ASP A 89 -3.66 -9.52 -4.36
C ASP A 89 -4.99 -9.22 -3.62
N VAL A 90 -4.95 -8.32 -2.63
CA VAL A 90 -6.14 -7.85 -1.93
C VAL A 90 -7.01 -6.98 -2.85
N PHE A 91 -6.39 -6.07 -3.62
CA PHE A 91 -7.10 -5.29 -4.64
C PHE A 91 -7.82 -6.17 -5.65
N MET A 92 -7.11 -7.14 -6.22
CA MET A 92 -7.66 -8.05 -7.21
C MET A 92 -8.81 -8.88 -6.63
N ARG A 93 -8.67 -9.35 -5.38
CA ARG A 93 -9.73 -10.05 -4.65
C ARG A 93 -10.96 -9.16 -4.47
N ARG A 94 -10.79 -7.91 -4.02
CA ARG A 94 -11.88 -6.93 -3.84
C ARG A 94 -12.65 -6.70 -5.13
N ILE A 95 -11.94 -6.46 -6.24
CA ILE A 95 -12.56 -6.23 -7.55
C ILE A 95 -13.31 -7.48 -8.02
N CYS A 96 -12.70 -8.67 -7.91
CA CYS A 96 -13.36 -9.93 -8.27
C CYS A 96 -14.63 -10.19 -7.45
N LEU A 97 -14.58 -10.01 -6.13
CA LEU A 97 -15.72 -10.23 -5.24
C LEU A 97 -16.84 -9.24 -5.53
N THR A 98 -16.51 -7.95 -5.67
CA THR A 98 -17.48 -6.89 -5.97
C THR A 98 -18.21 -7.18 -7.29
N THR A 99 -17.48 -7.49 -8.35
CA THR A 99 -18.06 -7.78 -9.66
C THR A 99 -18.93 -9.03 -9.62
N ARG A 100 -18.49 -10.10 -8.96
CA ARG A 100 -19.27 -11.33 -8.84
C ARG A 100 -20.54 -11.12 -8.00
N ALA A 101 -20.44 -10.45 -6.86
CA ALA A 101 -21.57 -10.20 -5.97
C ALA A 101 -22.68 -9.37 -6.65
N LYS A 102 -22.30 -8.43 -7.53
CA LYS A 102 -23.26 -7.69 -8.36
C LYS A 102 -23.98 -8.57 -9.36
N LEU A 103 -23.29 -9.56 -9.93
CA LEU A 103 -23.84 -10.47 -10.93
C LEU A 103 -24.74 -11.55 -10.32
N VAL A 104 -24.52 -11.97 -9.07
CA VAL A 104 -25.35 -13.00 -8.41
C VAL A 104 -26.85 -12.66 -8.55
N GLY A 105 -27.65 -13.64 -8.99
CA GLY A 105 -29.09 -13.49 -9.21
C GLY A 105 -29.49 -12.85 -10.55
N THR A 106 -28.52 -12.61 -11.45
CA THR A 106 -28.78 -12.16 -12.83
C THR A 106 -28.71 -13.32 -13.82
N GLU A 107 -29.36 -13.17 -14.98
CA GLU A 107 -29.28 -14.14 -16.08
C GLU A 107 -27.83 -14.36 -16.55
N VAL A 108 -26.99 -13.33 -16.47
CA VAL A 108 -25.56 -13.41 -16.79
C VAL A 108 -24.84 -14.35 -15.82
N TRP A 109 -25.17 -14.29 -14.53
CA TRP A 109 -24.59 -15.21 -13.54
C TRP A 109 -24.98 -16.65 -13.82
N ASP A 110 -26.25 -16.91 -14.14
CA ASP A 110 -26.71 -18.26 -14.47
C ASP A 110 -26.00 -18.80 -15.71
N THR A 111 -25.85 -17.96 -16.74
CA THR A 111 -25.08 -18.29 -17.96
C THR A 111 -23.63 -18.64 -17.64
N ILE A 112 -22.97 -17.86 -16.77
CA ILE A 112 -21.59 -18.13 -16.33
C ILE A 112 -21.51 -19.45 -15.56
N GLN A 113 -22.45 -19.73 -14.66
CA GLN A 113 -22.47 -20.97 -13.87
C GLN A 113 -22.74 -22.19 -14.75
N GLU A 114 -23.64 -22.08 -15.73
CA GLU A 114 -23.85 -23.13 -16.72
C GLU A 114 -22.60 -23.40 -17.56
N ALA A 115 -21.91 -22.34 -18.01
CA ALA A 115 -20.67 -22.46 -18.76
C ALA A 115 -19.58 -23.14 -17.93
N LYS A 116 -19.41 -22.75 -16.66
CA LYS A 116 -18.51 -23.42 -15.70
C LYS A 116 -18.86 -24.90 -15.54
N ALA A 117 -20.12 -25.22 -15.29
CA ALA A 117 -20.59 -26.60 -15.14
C ALA A 117 -20.40 -27.43 -16.42
N LYS A 118 -20.47 -26.82 -17.61
CA LYS A 118 -20.14 -27.49 -18.88
C LYS A 118 -18.63 -27.79 -18.97
N ILE A 119 -17.77 -26.83 -18.63
CA ILE A 119 -16.31 -27.01 -18.63
C ILE A 119 -15.89 -28.13 -17.67
N GLU A 120 -16.45 -28.17 -16.46
CA GLU A 120 -16.18 -29.20 -15.46
C GLU A 120 -16.66 -30.58 -15.93
N ARG A 121 -17.89 -30.69 -16.47
CA ARG A 121 -18.43 -31.95 -17.00
C ARG A 121 -17.63 -32.50 -18.18
N HIS A 122 -17.10 -31.63 -19.03
CA HIS A 122 -16.30 -32.05 -20.19
C HIS A 122 -14.83 -32.35 -19.84
N GLY A 123 -14.44 -32.25 -18.57
CA GLY A 123 -13.06 -32.52 -18.15
C GLY A 123 -12.05 -31.56 -18.80
N TRP A 124 -12.50 -30.38 -19.24
CA TRP A 124 -11.64 -29.34 -19.82
C TRP A 124 -10.74 -28.68 -18.76
N THR A 125 -10.82 -29.09 -17.50
CA THR A 125 -9.71 -28.99 -16.56
C THR A 125 -8.59 -29.92 -17.02
N SER A 126 -7.67 -29.39 -17.81
CA SER A 126 -6.45 -30.08 -18.26
C SER A 126 -5.87 -30.97 -17.14
N PRO A 127 -5.68 -32.28 -17.37
CA PRO A 127 -5.04 -33.19 -16.41
C PRO A 127 -3.63 -32.76 -15.95
N ARG A 128 -3.05 -31.71 -16.53
CA ARG A 128 -1.77 -31.13 -16.08
C ARG A 128 -1.92 -30.18 -14.87
N SER A 129 -3.09 -29.60 -14.61
CA SER A 129 -3.30 -28.71 -13.45
C SER A 129 -3.59 -29.45 -12.14
N LEU A 130 -3.65 -30.79 -12.16
CA LEU A 130 -3.88 -31.65 -10.99
C LEU A 130 -2.63 -32.49 -10.61
N ARG A 131 -1.43 -32.13 -11.09
CA ARG A 131 -0.21 -32.70 -10.52
C ARG A 131 -0.04 -32.14 -9.10
N LYS A 132 -0.45 -32.94 -8.11
CA LYS A 132 0.02 -32.83 -6.73
C LYS A 132 1.52 -32.56 -6.74
N ARG A 133 1.91 -31.33 -6.40
CA ARG A 133 3.30 -31.06 -6.03
C ARG A 133 3.56 -31.86 -4.75
N PRO A 134 4.68 -32.59 -4.65
CA PRO A 134 5.04 -33.24 -3.40
C PRO A 134 5.37 -32.13 -2.38
N GLY A 135 4.55 -32.00 -1.33
CA GLY A 135 4.90 -31.28 -0.10
C GLY A 135 4.39 -29.84 0.08
N GLY A 136 3.25 -29.43 -0.48
CA GLY A 136 2.68 -28.11 -0.20
C GLY A 136 1.19 -28.15 0.09
N GLU A 137 0.78 -27.70 1.28
CA GLU A 137 -0.60 -27.24 1.52
C GLU A 137 -0.87 -26.05 0.59
N GLU A 138 -1.57 -26.33 -0.51
CA GLU A 138 -1.89 -25.35 -1.54
C GLU A 138 -3.23 -24.70 -1.15
N TYR A 139 -3.20 -23.60 -0.39
CA TYR A 139 -4.38 -22.77 -0.18
C TYR A 139 -4.71 -22.04 -1.49
N ARG A 140 -5.53 -22.68 -2.32
CA ARG A 140 -6.12 -22.05 -3.51
C ARG A 140 -7.63 -22.01 -3.30
N PRO A 141 -8.25 -20.82 -3.19
CA PRO A 141 -9.68 -20.71 -3.24
C PRO A 141 -10.16 -21.36 -4.55
N SER A 142 -10.87 -22.49 -4.44
CA SER A 142 -11.61 -23.06 -5.56
C SER A 142 -12.50 -21.97 -6.15
N PHE A 143 -12.79 -22.01 -7.45
CA PHE A 143 -13.77 -21.10 -8.05
C PHE A 143 -15.09 -21.08 -7.26
N SER A 144 -15.46 -22.22 -6.67
CA SER A 144 -16.60 -22.35 -5.76
C SER A 144 -16.49 -21.49 -4.51
N GLN A 145 -15.31 -21.40 -3.87
CA GLN A 145 -15.10 -20.61 -2.66
C GLN A 145 -15.24 -19.11 -2.92
N VAL A 146 -14.71 -18.62 -4.04
CA VAL A 146 -14.86 -17.20 -4.40
C VAL A 146 -16.32 -16.87 -4.76
N ASP A 147 -17.05 -17.83 -5.35
CA ASP A 147 -18.47 -17.65 -5.65
C ASP A 147 -19.34 -17.70 -4.37
N GLU A 148 -19.00 -18.55 -3.39
CA GLU A 148 -19.61 -18.57 -2.06
C GLU A 148 -19.40 -17.24 -1.34
N MET A 149 -18.16 -16.76 -1.28
CA MET A 149 -17.85 -15.45 -0.71
C MET A 149 -18.59 -14.29 -1.38
N ALA A 150 -18.74 -14.33 -2.70
CA ALA A 150 -19.49 -13.31 -3.43
C ALA A 150 -21.00 -13.34 -3.10
N LYS A 151 -21.57 -14.53 -2.87
CA LYS A 151 -22.95 -14.68 -2.39
C LYS A 151 -23.10 -14.15 -0.98
N GLU A 152 -22.21 -14.52 -0.06
CA GLU A 152 -22.21 -14.02 1.32
C GLU A 152 -22.12 -12.49 1.37
N LEU A 153 -21.25 -11.90 0.55
CA LEU A 153 -21.13 -10.44 0.42
C LEU A 153 -22.43 -9.81 -0.08
N ARG A 154 -23.11 -10.42 -1.05
CA ARG A 154 -24.40 -9.94 -1.55
C ARG A 154 -25.49 -10.08 -0.47
N ASP A 155 -25.58 -11.22 0.19
CA ASP A 155 -26.56 -11.48 1.23
C ASP A 155 -26.41 -10.48 2.38
N LEU A 156 -25.17 -10.18 2.77
CA LEU A 156 -24.86 -9.12 3.72
C LEU A 156 -25.34 -7.75 3.21
N ALA A 157 -25.07 -7.42 1.94
CA ALA A 157 -25.52 -6.15 1.35
C ALA A 157 -27.05 -6.03 1.27
N LEU A 158 -27.75 -7.12 0.95
CA LEU A 158 -29.22 -7.19 0.99
C LEU A 158 -29.74 -6.95 2.41
N SER A 159 -29.08 -7.54 3.41
CA SER A 159 -29.44 -7.35 4.82
C SER A 159 -29.23 -5.90 5.28
N GLU A 160 -28.10 -5.25 4.94
CA GLU A 160 -27.83 -3.85 5.31
C GLU A 160 -28.78 -2.88 4.61
N THR A 161 -29.26 -3.21 3.41
CA THR A 161 -30.22 -2.37 2.65
C THR A 161 -31.68 -2.72 2.90
N HIS A 162 -31.97 -3.75 3.70
CA HIS A 162 -33.31 -4.31 3.90
C HIS A 162 -34.03 -4.67 2.59
N LEU A 163 -33.29 -5.13 1.58
CA LEU A 163 -33.81 -5.57 0.29
C LEU A 163 -34.02 -7.09 0.27
N SER A 164 -34.97 -7.53 -0.54
CA SER A 164 -35.19 -8.95 -0.85
C SER A 164 -35.08 -9.20 -2.35
N GLU A 165 -34.68 -10.40 -2.73
CA GLU A 165 -34.71 -10.82 -4.13
C GLU A 165 -36.16 -11.08 -4.61
N PRO A 166 -36.50 -10.75 -5.87
CA PRO A 166 -35.66 -10.07 -6.86
C PRO A 166 -35.54 -8.55 -6.57
N VAL A 167 -34.32 -8.01 -6.64
CA VAL A 167 -34.08 -6.58 -6.37
C VAL A 167 -34.65 -5.68 -7.48
N PRO A 168 -35.52 -4.70 -7.15
CA PRO A 168 -36.07 -3.75 -8.14
C PRO A 168 -34.98 -2.95 -8.86
N VAL A 169 -35.16 -2.69 -10.16
CA VAL A 169 -34.17 -1.99 -11.01
C VAL A 169 -33.67 -0.69 -10.39
N ARG A 170 -34.60 0.16 -9.89
CA ARG A 170 -34.27 1.43 -9.23
C ARG A 170 -33.40 1.32 -7.97
N MET A 171 -33.36 0.14 -7.34
CA MET A 171 -32.60 -0.13 -6.11
C MET A 171 -31.26 -0.84 -6.38
N ARG A 172 -30.97 -1.22 -7.63
CA ARG A 172 -29.73 -1.93 -7.98
C ARG A 172 -28.48 -1.09 -7.74
N ALA A 173 -28.56 0.22 -7.98
CA ALA A 173 -27.48 1.15 -7.70
C ALA A 173 -27.15 1.19 -6.19
N LEU A 174 -28.18 1.29 -5.35
CA LEU A 174 -28.03 1.25 -3.89
C LEU A 174 -27.33 -0.05 -3.45
N LEU A 175 -27.84 -1.21 -3.89
CA LEU A 175 -27.22 -2.50 -3.58
C LEU A 175 -25.76 -2.55 -4.06
N GLY A 176 -25.49 -2.11 -5.29
CA GLY A 176 -24.15 -2.08 -5.87
C GLY A 176 -23.17 -1.23 -5.07
N ASN A 177 -23.63 -0.08 -4.55
CA ASN A 177 -22.82 0.79 -3.69
C ASN A 177 -22.59 0.18 -2.31
N THR A 178 -23.59 -0.48 -1.72
CA THR A 178 -23.43 -1.22 -0.46
C THR A 178 -22.42 -2.37 -0.62
N ILE A 179 -22.48 -3.13 -1.70
CA ILE A 179 -21.49 -4.18 -2.01
C ILE A 179 -20.08 -3.59 -2.09
N LYS A 180 -19.89 -2.47 -2.83
CA LYS A 180 -18.59 -1.79 -2.92
C LYS A 180 -18.07 -1.38 -1.54
N LYS A 181 -18.94 -0.78 -0.70
CA LYS A 181 -18.61 -0.33 0.66
C LYS A 181 -18.19 -1.49 1.56
N LEU A 182 -18.95 -2.59 1.55
CA LEU A 182 -18.64 -3.79 2.31
C LEU A 182 -17.31 -4.43 1.88
N ALA A 183 -17.08 -4.53 0.57
CA ALA A 183 -15.83 -5.07 0.04
C ALA A 183 -14.61 -4.19 0.38
N LYS A 184 -14.78 -2.86 0.40
CA LYS A 184 -13.75 -1.92 0.85
C LYS A 184 -13.44 -2.11 2.34
N ARG A 185 -14.47 -2.28 3.18
CA ARG A 185 -14.30 -2.57 4.62
C ARG A 185 -13.53 -3.87 4.87
N ASP A 186 -13.89 -4.97 4.19
CA ASP A 186 -13.16 -6.26 4.28
C ASP A 186 -11.69 -6.11 3.86
N THR A 187 -11.43 -5.28 2.84
CA THR A 187 -10.08 -4.98 2.37
C THR A 187 -9.27 -4.19 3.38
N GLU A 188 -9.85 -3.15 3.97
CA GLU A 188 -9.21 -2.38 5.05
C GLU A 188 -8.89 -3.26 6.25
N ASP A 189 -9.80 -4.15 6.64
CA ASP A 189 -9.58 -5.06 7.78
C ASP A 189 -8.51 -6.11 7.46
N THR A 190 -8.47 -6.61 6.23
CA THR A 190 -7.40 -7.49 5.74
C THR A 190 -6.03 -6.78 5.79
N MET A 191 -5.95 -5.54 5.31
CA MET A 191 -4.70 -4.77 5.34
C MET A 191 -4.28 -4.40 6.77
N LYS A 192 -5.21 -4.04 7.65
CA LYS A 192 -4.95 -3.85 9.09
C LYS A 192 -4.37 -5.10 9.73
N ALA A 193 -4.92 -6.28 9.42
CA ALA A 193 -4.42 -7.54 9.94
C ALA A 193 -2.99 -7.84 9.44
N ARG A 194 -2.74 -7.73 8.12
CA ARG A 194 -1.41 -7.90 7.53
C ARG A 194 -0.37 -6.95 8.14
N TRP A 195 -0.73 -5.67 8.28
CA TRP A 195 0.15 -4.69 8.91
C TRP A 195 0.45 -5.03 10.36
N SER A 196 -0.57 -5.48 11.12
CA SER A 196 -0.40 -5.85 12.53
C SER A 196 0.53 -7.05 12.70
N GLU A 197 0.42 -8.06 11.82
CA GLU A 197 1.31 -9.21 11.79
C GLU A 197 2.75 -8.80 11.48
N TYR A 198 2.96 -8.04 10.40
CA TYR A 198 4.27 -7.50 10.02
C TYR A 198 4.90 -6.69 11.15
N LYS A 199 4.15 -5.73 11.71
CA LYS A 199 4.57 -4.86 12.80
C LYS A 199 4.98 -5.67 14.02
N THR A 200 4.18 -6.67 14.41
CA THR A 200 4.48 -7.53 15.57
C THR A 200 5.78 -8.30 15.36
N ALA A 201 5.95 -8.93 14.20
CA ALA A 201 7.16 -9.67 13.87
C ALA A 201 8.40 -8.76 13.85
N LYS A 202 8.29 -7.58 13.23
CA LYS A 202 9.39 -6.62 13.14
C LYS A 202 9.76 -6.00 14.48
N CYS A 203 8.78 -5.56 15.27
CA CYS A 203 9.01 -5.03 16.62
C CYS A 203 9.72 -6.05 17.51
N LYS A 204 9.29 -7.33 17.48
CA LYS A 204 9.97 -8.41 18.22
C LYS A 204 11.44 -8.53 17.84
N ASN A 205 11.76 -8.54 16.54
CA ASN A 205 13.14 -8.61 16.06
C ASN A 205 13.97 -7.38 16.50
N LEU A 206 13.38 -6.18 16.49
CA LEU A 206 14.04 -4.95 16.94
C LEU A 206 14.28 -4.95 18.45
N ASP A 207 13.32 -5.43 19.24
CA ASP A 207 13.44 -5.56 20.70
C ASP A 207 14.56 -6.54 21.09
N GLU A 208 14.65 -7.68 20.39
CA GLU A 208 15.74 -8.65 20.56
C GLU A 208 17.12 -8.04 20.26
N ARG A 209 17.20 -7.15 19.24
CA ARG A 209 18.40 -6.39 18.89
C ARG A 209 18.62 -5.15 19.76
N LYS A 210 17.67 -4.79 20.64
CA LYS A 210 17.66 -3.53 21.43
C LYS A 210 17.77 -2.26 20.58
N VAL A 211 17.16 -2.28 19.39
CA VAL A 211 17.13 -1.15 18.46
C VAL A 211 15.82 -0.37 18.65
N PRO A 212 15.86 0.98 18.67
CA PRO A 212 14.65 1.80 18.70
C PRO A 212 13.69 1.48 17.55
N HIS A 213 12.39 1.62 17.77
CA HIS A 213 11.40 1.38 16.73
C HIS A 213 11.27 2.60 15.80
N PRO A 214 11.37 2.40 14.47
CA PRO A 214 11.07 3.42 13.47
C PRO A 214 9.69 4.05 13.65
N ALA A 215 9.52 5.30 13.22
CA ALA A 215 8.26 6.03 13.37
C ALA A 215 7.10 5.35 12.64
N VAL A 216 7.36 4.72 11.48
CA VAL A 216 6.35 4.00 10.68
C VAL A 216 5.63 2.92 11.49
N LEU A 217 6.36 2.21 12.38
CA LEU A 217 5.83 1.11 13.19
C LEU A 217 4.97 1.57 14.36
N ARG A 218 4.99 2.86 14.72
CA ARG A 218 4.23 3.38 15.87
C ARG A 218 2.75 3.55 15.56
N GLU A 219 2.39 3.54 14.28
CA GLU A 219 1.02 3.74 13.80
C GLU A 219 0.35 2.42 13.41
N GLY A 220 -0.99 2.44 13.39
CA GLY A 220 -1.79 1.41 12.73
C GLY A 220 -1.83 1.62 11.21
N TRP A 221 -2.50 0.70 10.52
CA TRP A 221 -2.83 0.88 9.11
C TRP A 221 -3.88 2.00 8.95
N GLY A 222 -3.76 2.81 7.89
CA GLY A 222 -4.75 3.82 7.51
C GLY A 222 -4.17 5.00 6.73
N SER A 223 -5.06 5.87 6.27
CA SER A 223 -4.73 7.06 5.45
C SER A 223 -3.97 8.17 6.19
N LYS A 224 -3.82 8.06 7.51
CA LYS A 224 -3.14 9.09 8.31
C LYS A 224 -1.72 9.37 7.81
N SER A 225 -0.98 8.34 7.41
CA SER A 225 0.43 8.50 7.04
C SER A 225 0.65 9.27 5.73
N ILE A 226 -0.22 9.07 4.72
CA ILE A 226 -0.08 9.79 3.44
C ILE A 226 -0.25 11.30 3.62
N ASN A 227 -1.07 11.71 4.58
CA ASN A 227 -1.30 13.13 4.88
C ASN A 227 -0.05 13.84 5.43
N TYR A 228 0.93 13.11 5.97
CA TYR A 228 2.19 13.73 6.42
C TYR A 228 3.02 14.30 5.28
N TYR A 229 2.77 13.88 4.03
CA TYR A 229 3.51 14.35 2.86
C TYR A 229 2.79 15.46 2.09
N LYS A 230 1.56 15.81 2.49
CA LYS A 230 0.70 16.77 1.78
C LYS A 230 1.37 18.15 1.71
N GLY A 231 1.45 18.72 0.51
CA GLY A 231 2.04 20.03 0.27
C GLY A 231 3.57 20.10 0.36
N MET A 232 4.25 18.97 0.58
CA MET A 232 5.70 18.91 0.58
C MET A 232 6.25 18.75 -0.83
N LYS A 233 7.46 19.30 -1.05
CA LYS A 233 8.19 19.11 -2.31
C LYS A 233 8.75 17.69 -2.39
N PRO A 234 8.89 17.12 -3.59
CA PRO A 234 9.27 15.71 -3.73
C PRO A 234 10.53 15.30 -2.94
N PRO A 235 11.66 16.05 -2.95
CA PRO A 235 12.84 15.63 -2.18
C PRO A 235 12.61 15.63 -0.66
N ILE A 236 11.84 16.60 -0.15
CA ILE A 236 11.50 16.67 1.28
C ILE A 236 10.56 15.54 1.66
N SER A 237 9.56 15.23 0.82
CA SER A 237 8.67 14.08 1.01
C SER A 237 9.44 12.77 1.06
N THR A 238 10.38 12.57 0.12
CA THR A 238 11.23 11.37 0.09
C THR A 238 12.12 11.28 1.32
N VAL A 239 12.75 12.37 1.75
CA VAL A 239 13.54 12.36 2.99
C VAL A 239 12.67 12.02 4.19
N LEU A 240 11.48 12.61 4.32
CA LEU A 240 10.56 12.28 5.41
C LEU A 240 10.20 10.79 5.40
N PHE A 241 9.92 10.22 4.22
CA PHE A 241 9.61 8.80 4.07
C PHE A 241 10.78 7.92 4.53
N GLN A 242 12.00 8.24 4.10
CA GLN A 242 13.21 7.51 4.51
C GLN A 242 13.49 7.66 6.02
N LEU A 243 13.21 8.81 6.62
CA LEU A 243 13.30 9.03 8.07
C LEU A 243 12.27 8.18 8.83
N ARG A 244 11.02 8.14 8.37
CA ARG A 244 9.94 7.41 9.06
C ARG A 244 10.13 5.90 9.02
N THR A 245 10.64 5.38 7.92
CA THR A 245 10.95 3.95 7.73
C THR A 245 12.33 3.56 8.25
N GLU A 246 13.17 4.55 8.58
CA GLU A 246 14.60 4.40 8.85
C GLU A 246 15.37 3.65 7.75
N CYS A 247 14.78 3.58 6.55
CA CYS A 247 15.41 3.07 5.33
C CYS A 247 16.05 4.24 4.58
N ILE A 248 17.15 4.75 5.13
CA ILE A 248 17.84 5.97 4.69
C ILE A 248 19.32 5.70 4.40
N GLN A 249 19.94 6.53 3.56
CA GLN A 249 21.36 6.42 3.17
C GLN A 249 22.33 6.87 4.27
N LEU A 250 22.17 6.32 5.47
CA LEU A 250 23.13 6.49 6.57
C LEU A 250 23.94 5.21 6.73
N LYS A 251 25.17 5.33 7.25
CA LYS A 251 26.11 4.20 7.26
C LYS A 251 25.59 2.95 7.96
N GLU A 252 24.87 3.06 9.08
CA GLU A 252 24.36 1.84 9.76
C GLU A 252 23.41 1.05 8.84
N TYR A 253 22.46 1.72 8.19
CA TYR A 253 21.54 1.08 7.26
C TYR A 253 22.27 0.47 6.04
N LEU A 254 23.23 1.19 5.47
CA LEU A 254 23.98 0.71 4.31
C LEU A 254 24.86 -0.51 4.66
N ALA A 255 25.44 -0.56 5.86
CA ALA A 255 26.21 -1.71 6.32
C ALA A 255 25.31 -2.93 6.59
N ASP A 256 24.15 -2.74 7.21
CA ASP A 256 23.14 -3.78 7.40
C ASP A 256 22.67 -4.41 6.07
N ARG A 257 22.81 -3.68 4.95
CA ARG A 257 22.52 -4.16 3.60
C ARG A 257 23.73 -4.66 2.81
N GLY A 258 24.92 -4.66 3.41
CA GLY A 258 26.16 -5.08 2.75
C GLY A 258 26.59 -4.17 1.61
N ILE A 259 26.14 -2.91 1.59
CA ILE A 259 26.47 -1.92 0.56
C ILE A 259 27.80 -1.23 0.91
N LEU A 260 28.09 -1.03 2.20
CA LEU A 260 29.36 -0.45 2.64
C LEU A 260 30.49 -1.49 2.59
N PRO A 261 31.53 -1.30 1.75
CA PRO A 261 32.61 -2.28 1.57
C PRO A 261 33.37 -2.60 2.85
N ASP A 262 33.61 -1.57 3.67
CA ASP A 262 34.44 -1.67 4.87
C ASP A 262 33.61 -2.01 6.12
N GLY A 263 32.28 -2.02 6.01
CA GLY A 263 31.36 -2.19 7.14
C GLY A 263 31.45 -1.07 8.19
N ASP A 264 32.11 0.05 7.89
CA ASP A 264 32.22 1.17 8.82
C ASP A 264 30.86 1.85 9.01
N THR A 265 30.27 1.59 10.16
CA THR A 265 28.99 2.15 10.57
C THR A 265 29.12 3.44 11.35
N HIS A 266 30.33 3.90 11.70
CA HIS A 266 30.52 5.06 12.57
C HIS A 266 30.15 6.36 11.88
N CYS A 267 29.52 7.25 12.64
CA CYS A 267 29.14 8.58 12.22
C CYS A 267 30.35 9.35 11.66
N LYS A 268 30.19 9.89 10.46
CA LYS A 268 31.22 10.68 9.77
C LYS A 268 31.63 11.94 10.51
N PHE A 269 30.78 12.43 11.41
CA PHE A 269 31.00 13.64 12.19
C PHE A 269 31.51 13.39 13.61
N CYS A 270 31.35 12.17 14.13
CA CYS A 270 31.92 11.80 15.43
C CYS A 270 32.16 10.28 15.53
N PRO A 271 33.32 9.84 16.05
CA PRO A 271 33.73 8.44 15.96
C PRO A 271 33.05 7.50 16.97
N TRP A 272 32.23 8.01 17.90
CA TRP A 272 31.80 7.26 19.09
C TRP A 272 30.48 6.51 18.94
N ARG A 273 29.74 6.72 17.85
CA ARG A 273 28.42 6.14 17.62
C ARG A 273 28.22 5.81 16.15
N HIS A 274 27.34 4.87 15.90
CA HIS A 274 26.89 4.53 14.56
C HIS A 274 26.08 5.68 13.94
N GLU A 275 26.16 5.81 12.61
CA GLU A 275 25.39 6.82 11.87
C GLU A 275 23.95 6.34 11.68
N THR A 276 23.07 6.80 12.57
CA THR A 276 21.62 6.53 12.54
C THR A 276 20.81 7.81 12.60
N VAL A 277 19.53 7.70 12.24
CA VAL A 277 18.55 8.77 12.44
C VAL A 277 18.53 9.20 13.90
N ASP A 278 18.44 8.26 14.86
CA ASP A 278 18.50 8.55 16.29
C ASP A 278 19.78 9.32 16.66
N HIS A 279 20.95 8.85 16.21
CA HIS A 279 22.21 9.51 16.51
C HIS A 279 22.26 10.96 16.00
N LEU A 280 21.93 11.19 14.72
CA LEU A 280 22.04 12.51 14.13
C LEU A 280 21.03 13.50 14.73
N PHE A 281 19.82 13.05 15.02
CA PHE A 281 18.78 13.87 15.65
C PHE A 281 18.90 13.99 17.16
N ASN A 282 19.54 13.10 17.91
CA ASN A 282 19.56 13.20 19.38
C ASN A 282 20.94 13.51 19.96
N TRP A 283 22.01 13.01 19.34
CA TRP A 283 23.29 12.83 20.04
C TRP A 283 24.51 13.43 19.31
N CYS A 284 24.47 13.59 17.99
CA CYS A 284 25.64 13.99 17.21
C CYS A 284 26.15 15.40 17.57
N PRO A 285 27.37 15.59 18.12
CA PRO A 285 27.84 16.92 18.56
C PRO A 285 27.87 17.97 17.43
N LYS A 286 28.13 17.53 16.19
CA LYS A 286 28.19 18.40 15.01
C LYS A 286 26.91 19.21 14.78
N PHE A 287 25.75 18.63 15.10
CA PHE A 287 24.45 19.25 14.87
C PHE A 287 23.81 19.82 16.14
N GLU A 288 24.58 20.01 17.21
CA GLU A 288 24.02 20.46 18.48
C GLU A 288 23.31 21.82 18.38
N HIS A 289 23.91 22.77 17.64
CA HIS A 289 23.34 24.10 17.46
C HIS A 289 22.03 24.04 16.65
N GLN A 290 22.06 23.40 15.48
CA GLN A 290 20.91 23.27 14.59
C GLN A 290 19.77 22.50 15.26
N ARG A 291 20.08 21.47 16.06
CA ARG A 291 19.08 20.77 16.86
C ARG A 291 18.42 21.66 17.89
N ARG A 292 19.14 22.60 18.49
CA ARG A 292 18.57 23.57 19.44
C ARG A 292 17.56 24.47 18.73
N ILE A 293 17.91 24.97 17.56
CA ILE A 293 17.00 25.76 16.72
C ILE A 293 15.77 24.95 16.34
N LEU A 294 15.94 23.69 15.93
CA LEU A 294 14.82 22.79 15.64
C LEU A 294 13.92 22.60 16.88
N LYS A 295 14.51 22.32 18.05
CA LYS A 295 13.80 22.19 19.34
C LYS A 295 13.01 23.43 19.70
N ASP A 296 13.59 24.62 19.51
CA ASP A 296 12.95 25.88 19.83
C ASP A 296 11.75 26.16 18.89
N ARG A 297 11.83 25.70 17.63
CA ARG A 297 10.74 25.86 16.64
C ARG A 297 9.57 24.92 16.86
N VAL A 298 9.82 23.64 17.16
CA VAL A 298 8.77 22.59 17.12
C VAL A 298 8.53 21.89 18.46
N GLY A 299 9.29 22.23 19.50
CA GLY A 299 9.37 21.46 20.74
C GLY A 299 10.16 20.16 20.55
N TRP A 300 10.38 19.41 21.64
CA TRP A 300 11.11 18.14 21.58
C TRP A 300 10.23 16.92 21.84
N SER A 301 9.97 16.17 20.78
CA SER A 301 9.49 14.80 20.85
C SER A 301 9.94 14.07 19.60
N PHE A 302 10.90 13.15 19.75
CA PHE A 302 11.49 12.40 18.63
C PHE A 302 10.42 11.69 17.78
N ASN A 303 9.34 11.20 18.41
CA ASN A 303 8.24 10.55 17.71
C ASN A 303 7.35 11.54 16.97
N ASN A 304 7.08 12.70 17.57
CA ASN A 304 6.26 13.73 16.91
C ASN A 304 7.02 14.43 15.79
N LEU A 305 8.35 14.39 15.84
CA LEU A 305 9.23 15.01 14.85
C LEU A 305 8.97 14.46 13.45
N PHE A 306 8.75 13.15 13.30
CA PHE A 306 8.49 12.52 12.01
C PHE A 306 6.99 12.39 11.67
N THR A 307 6.11 13.02 12.45
CA THR A 307 4.66 13.08 12.20
C THR A 307 4.21 14.53 12.13
N LYS A 308 3.87 15.13 13.27
CA LYS A 308 3.39 16.52 13.39
C LYS A 308 4.36 17.55 12.83
N HIS A 309 5.66 17.29 12.92
CA HIS A 309 6.71 18.22 12.48
C HIS A 309 7.57 17.66 11.34
N GLY A 310 6.99 16.74 10.55
CA GLY A 310 7.69 15.99 9.51
C GLY A 310 8.43 16.88 8.51
N TYR A 311 7.84 18.03 8.15
CA TYR A 311 8.47 19.01 7.27
C TYR A 311 9.83 19.47 7.81
N HIS A 312 9.86 19.96 9.06
CA HIS A 312 11.07 20.49 9.68
C HIS A 312 12.12 19.40 9.93
N ALA A 313 11.69 18.18 10.24
CA ALA A 313 12.58 17.03 10.37
C ALA A 313 13.25 16.70 9.03
N ALA A 314 12.47 16.64 7.97
CA ALA A 314 12.97 16.33 6.64
C ALA A 314 13.85 17.45 6.07
N GLU A 315 13.50 18.71 6.29
CA GLU A 315 14.33 19.87 5.93
C GLU A 315 15.69 19.82 6.66
N PHE A 316 15.68 19.55 7.97
CA PHE A 316 16.90 19.39 8.78
C PHE A 316 17.80 18.28 8.23
N ALA A 317 17.23 17.09 7.97
CA ALA A 317 17.99 15.97 7.43
C ALA A 317 18.49 16.24 6.00
N PHE A 318 17.64 16.81 5.14
CA PHE A 318 17.97 17.12 3.75
C PHE A 318 19.17 18.05 3.65
N GLN A 319 19.24 19.07 4.51
CA GLN A 319 20.34 20.04 4.55
C GLN A 319 21.61 19.50 5.20
N LEU A 320 21.48 18.73 6.28
CA LEU A 320 22.61 18.45 7.18
C LEU A 320 23.19 17.04 7.06
N PHE A 321 22.41 16.04 6.64
CA PHE A 321 22.84 14.63 6.70
C PHE A 321 23.78 14.22 5.56
N GLU A 322 24.04 15.11 4.59
CA GLU A 322 24.89 14.85 3.43
C GLU A 322 24.51 13.52 2.74
N LEU A 323 23.21 13.36 2.46
CA LEU A 323 22.67 12.18 1.77
C LEU A 323 22.98 12.27 0.28
N GLU A 324 23.83 11.40 -0.25
CA GLU A 324 24.36 11.47 -1.63
C GLU A 324 23.27 11.51 -2.72
N SER A 325 22.20 10.73 -2.57
CA SER A 325 21.06 10.74 -3.53
C SER A 325 20.37 12.09 -3.69
N PHE A 326 20.61 13.04 -2.78
CA PHE A 326 19.99 14.35 -2.79
C PHE A 326 20.97 15.48 -3.15
N ASP A 327 22.22 15.19 -3.53
CA ASP A 327 23.22 16.21 -3.90
C ASP A 327 22.72 17.11 -5.01
N TRP A 328 22.26 16.52 -6.12
CA TRP A 328 21.72 17.28 -7.26
C TRP A 328 20.53 18.17 -6.85
N SER A 329 19.63 17.62 -6.02
CA SER A 329 18.49 18.38 -5.52
C SER A 329 18.97 19.54 -4.64
N ARG A 330 19.92 19.32 -3.72
CA ARG A 330 20.47 20.40 -2.88
C ARG A 330 21.08 21.52 -3.74
N GLU A 331 21.87 21.18 -4.75
CA GLU A 331 22.54 22.17 -5.60
C GLU A 331 21.55 23.06 -6.37
N HIS A 332 20.42 22.50 -6.82
CA HIS A 332 19.46 23.20 -7.69
C HIS A 332 18.22 23.72 -6.95
N MET A 333 17.99 23.30 -5.70
CA MET A 333 16.86 23.73 -4.89
C MET A 333 17.17 24.86 -3.91
N MET A 334 18.44 25.11 -3.58
CA MET A 334 18.81 26.15 -2.60
C MET A 334 18.49 27.58 -3.07
N ASP A 335 18.46 27.83 -4.40
CA ASP A 335 18.17 29.16 -4.96
C ASP A 335 16.66 29.43 -5.16
N GLU A 336 15.87 28.41 -5.49
CA GLU A 336 14.41 28.54 -5.68
C GLU A 336 13.63 28.53 -4.38
N TYR A 337 14.19 27.92 -3.34
CA TYR A 337 13.46 27.63 -2.12
C TYR A 337 14.24 28.21 -0.95
N LYS A 338 13.74 29.33 -0.42
CA LYS A 338 14.14 29.92 0.88
C LYS A 338 13.86 28.93 2.02
N LEU A 339 14.50 27.77 1.99
CA LEU A 339 14.51 26.82 3.10
C LEU A 339 15.08 27.57 4.29
N ASN A 340 14.43 27.46 5.44
CA ASN A 340 14.80 28.26 6.59
C ASN A 340 16.13 27.72 7.13
N SER A 341 17.22 28.40 6.80
CA SER A 341 18.57 28.00 7.21
C SER A 341 18.61 27.70 8.71
N PHE A 342 19.10 26.51 9.06
CA PHE A 342 19.41 26.10 10.41
C PHE A 342 20.80 26.56 10.84
#